data_AF-A0AA35Q221-F1
#
_entry.id   AF-A0AA35Q221-F1
#
_cell.length_a   1.000
_cell.length_b   1.000
_cell.length_c   1.000
_cell.angle_alpha   90.00
_cell.angle_beta   90.00
_cell.angle_gamma   90.00
#
_symmetry.space_group_name_H-M   'P 1'
#
loop_
_entity.id
_entity.type
_entity.pdbx_description
1 polymer ?
#
loop_
_entity_poly.entity_id
_entity_poly.type
_entity_poly.pdbx_seq_one_letter_code
_entity_poly.pdbx_strand_id
1 'polypeptide(L)'
;MWVMWLFLDLLAAESLVVLVSSISPIFVVALAVTAFANGLWMVVDGFLVPMTILNPFWKYVFHYIDYQAYVFQGMMVNKLGGDYACATAADGQYQCMYPSDMNAEEMIRGTDVLKVFKIDTGIENT
;
A
#
# COMPACT_ATOMS: atom_id res chain seq x y z
N MET A 1 -10.93 11.59 4.96
CA MET A 1 -9.70 12.03 4.26
C MET A 1 -9.25 11.06 3.15
N TRP A 2 -10.14 10.24 2.58
CA TRP A 2 -9.79 9.28 1.50
C TRP A 2 -9.73 9.93 0.11
N VAL A 3 -10.63 10.86 -0.18
CA VAL A 3 -10.69 11.57 -1.49
C VAL A 3 -9.40 12.32 -1.80
N MET A 4 -8.71 12.86 -0.78
CA MET A 4 -7.42 13.51 -0.94
C MET A 4 -6.34 12.55 -1.46
N TRP A 5 -6.29 11.33 -0.91
CA TRP A 5 -5.34 10.30 -1.34
C TRP A 5 -5.63 9.85 -2.78
N LEU A 6 -6.89 9.64 -3.15
CA LEU A 6 -7.26 9.34 -4.54
C LEU A 6 -6.92 10.47 -5.51
N PHE A 7 -7.14 11.72 -5.09
CA PHE A 7 -6.81 12.87 -5.92
C PHE A 7 -5.30 12.99 -6.15
N LEU A 8 -4.49 12.72 -5.12
CA LEU A 8 -3.04 12.74 -5.22
C LEU A 8 -2.52 11.65 -6.17
N ASP A 9 -3.08 10.43 -6.11
CA ASP A 9 -2.76 9.33 -7.03
C ASP A 9 -3.07 9.69 -8.48
N LEU A 10 -4.27 10.22 -8.74
CA LEU A 10 -4.69 10.62 -10.08
C LEU A 10 -3.81 11.74 -10.63
N LEU A 11 -3.52 12.75 -9.82
CA LEU A 11 -2.67 13.88 -10.20
C LEU A 11 -1.24 13.42 -10.52
N ALA A 12 -0.69 12.52 -9.71
CA ALA A 12 0.62 11.92 -9.95
C ALA A 12 0.64 11.13 -11.27
N ALA A 13 -0.37 10.29 -11.50
CA ALA A 13 -0.51 9.52 -12.73
C ALA A 13 -0.63 10.42 -13.98
N GLU A 14 -1.44 11.47 -13.93
CA GLU A 14 -1.59 12.41 -15.05
C GLU A 14 -0.28 13.18 -15.32
N SER A 15 0.39 13.66 -14.28
CA SER A 15 1.66 14.39 -14.42
C SER A 15 2.77 13.54 -15.05
N LEU A 16 2.80 12.24 -14.75
CA LEU A 16 3.72 11.28 -15.36
C LEU A 16 3.44 11.11 -16.86
N VAL A 17 2.17 10.93 -17.24
CA VAL A 17 1.78 10.82 -18.66
C VAL A 17 2.23 12.05 -19.44
N VAL A 18 2.01 13.25 -18.86
CA VAL A 18 2.44 14.52 -19.45
C VAL A 18 3.97 14.57 -19.59
N LEU A 19 4.72 14.20 -18.56
CA LEU A 19 6.19 14.15 -18.60
C LEU A 19 6.70 13.22 -19.72
N VAL A 20 6.18 11.98 -19.78
CA VAL A 20 6.61 10.99 -20.78
C VAL A 20 6.25 11.45 -22.20
N SER A 21 5.08 12.05 -22.38
CA SER A 21 4.64 12.60 -23.67
C SER A 21 5.48 13.80 -24.14
N SER A 22 6.07 14.55 -23.21
CA SER A 22 6.96 15.67 -23.53
C SER A 22 8.35 15.23 -24.00
N ILE A 23 8.80 14.05 -23.57
CA ILE A 23 10.12 13.50 -23.91
C ILE A 23 10.09 12.79 -25.26
N SER A 24 9.02 12.01 -25.52
CA SER A 24 8.89 11.22 -26.75
C SER A 24 7.80 11.78 -27.65
N PRO A 25 8.13 12.28 -28.86
CA PRO A 25 7.14 12.84 -29.78
C PRO A 25 6.25 11.77 -30.45
N ILE A 26 6.47 10.47 -30.16
CA ILE A 26 5.70 9.35 -30.71
C ILE A 26 4.69 8.88 -29.66
N PHE A 27 3.40 9.13 -29.93
CA PHE A 27 2.30 8.78 -29.03
C PHE A 27 2.31 7.32 -28.57
N VAL A 28 2.57 6.38 -29.49
CA VAL A 28 2.56 4.93 -29.18
C VAL A 28 3.67 4.56 -28.21
N VAL A 29 4.86 5.17 -28.35
CA VAL A 29 6.00 4.90 -27.47
C VAL A 29 5.73 5.47 -26.09
N ALA A 30 5.21 6.69 -26.01
CA ALA A 30 4.83 7.32 -24.74
C ALA A 30 3.79 6.48 -23.98
N LEU A 31 2.73 6.04 -24.67
CA LEU A 31 1.69 5.21 -24.07
C LEU A 31 2.22 3.86 -23.60
N ALA A 32 3.06 3.20 -24.40
CA ALA A 32 3.67 1.93 -24.02
C ALA A 32 4.54 2.08 -22.76
N VAL A 33 5.42 3.08 -22.71
CA VAL A 33 6.30 3.32 -21.57
C VAL A 33 5.51 3.63 -20.31
N THR A 34 4.50 4.50 -20.39
CA THR A 34 3.66 4.82 -19.22
C THR A 34 2.86 3.62 -18.73
N ALA A 35 2.33 2.80 -19.64
CA ALA A 35 1.61 1.57 -19.27
C ALA A 35 2.54 0.55 -18.58
N PHE A 36 3.76 0.38 -19.08
CA PHE A 36 4.76 -0.48 -18.44
C PHE A 36 5.18 0.05 -17.06
N ALA A 37 5.37 1.36 -16.91
CA ALA A 37 5.74 1.97 -15.63
C ALA A 37 4.64 1.77 -14.56
N ASN A 38 3.38 2.07 -14.90
CA ASN A 38 2.25 1.85 -14.00
C ASN A 38 2.04 0.35 -13.70
N GLY A 39 2.22 -0.51 -14.69
CA GLY A 39 2.18 -1.97 -14.49
C GLY A 39 3.26 -2.46 -13.54
N LEU A 40 4.45 -1.88 -13.60
CA LEU A 40 5.57 -2.22 -12.73
C LEU A 40 5.35 -1.75 -11.30
N TRP A 41 4.85 -0.52 -11.10
CA TRP A 41 4.54 0.01 -9.77
C TRP A 41 3.46 -0.80 -9.05
N MET A 42 2.40 -1.24 -9.74
CA MET A 42 1.40 -2.15 -9.15
C MET A 42 1.99 -3.47 -8.60
N VAL A 43 3.12 -3.95 -9.11
CA VAL A 43 3.80 -5.16 -8.61
C VAL A 43 4.69 -4.86 -7.40
N VAL A 44 5.19 -3.63 -7.27
CA VAL A 44 6.16 -3.19 -6.24
C VAL A 44 5.50 -2.40 -5.10
N ASP A 45 4.20 -2.10 -5.22
CA ASP A 45 3.34 -1.39 -4.27
C ASP A 45 3.37 -1.94 -2.83
N GLY A 46 3.80 -3.20 -2.66
CA GLY A 46 4.05 -3.80 -1.35
C GLY A 46 2.87 -4.61 -0.79
N PHE A 47 1.71 -4.57 -1.45
CA PHE A 47 0.57 -5.44 -1.14
C PHE A 47 0.79 -6.89 -1.61
N LEU A 48 1.35 -7.08 -2.81
CA LEU A 48 1.58 -8.40 -3.41
C LEU A 48 2.92 -9.03 -3.00
N VAL A 49 3.94 -8.22 -2.71
CA VAL A 49 5.29 -8.68 -2.33
C VAL A 49 5.79 -7.83 -1.15
N PRO A 50 6.05 -8.43 0.03
CA PRO A 50 6.51 -7.66 1.18
C PRO A 50 7.89 -7.02 0.93
N MET A 51 8.05 -5.76 1.33
CA MET A 51 9.26 -4.93 1.15
C MET A 51 10.56 -5.55 1.72
N THR A 52 10.45 -6.57 2.58
CA THR A 52 11.57 -7.22 3.26
C THR A 52 12.35 -8.21 2.40
N ILE A 53 11.77 -8.70 1.30
CA ILE A 53 12.43 -9.68 0.41
C ILE A 53 13.00 -9.05 -0.87
N LEU A 54 12.84 -7.74 -1.03
CA LEU A 54 13.18 -7.05 -2.28
C LEU A 54 14.63 -6.56 -2.27
N ASN A 55 15.40 -6.96 -3.30
CA ASN A 55 16.80 -6.59 -3.48
C ASN A 55 16.97 -5.05 -3.50
N PRO A 56 18.09 -4.49 -2.99
CA PRO A 56 18.25 -3.04 -2.81
C PRO A 56 18.04 -2.21 -4.08
N PHE A 57 18.32 -2.78 -5.26
CA PHE A 57 18.06 -2.17 -6.56
C PHE A 57 16.57 -1.85 -6.78
N TRP A 58 15.70 -2.83 -6.51
CA TRP A 58 14.26 -2.66 -6.66
C TRP A 58 13.65 -1.77 -5.57
N LYS A 59 14.24 -1.79 -4.37
CA LYS A 59 13.84 -0.94 -3.25
C LYS A 59 14.15 0.55 -3.49
N TYR A 60 15.30 0.87 -4.08
CA TYR A 60 15.71 2.25 -4.31
C TYR A 60 15.15 2.87 -5.60
N VAL A 61 15.02 2.09 -6.68
CA VAL A 61 14.60 2.62 -7.99
C VAL A 61 13.08 2.56 -8.17
N PHE A 62 12.43 1.47 -7.75
CA PHE A 62 11.01 1.26 -8.05
C PHE A 62 10.11 1.62 -6.88
N HIS A 63 10.45 1.22 -5.65
CA HIS A 63 9.58 1.47 -4.50
C HIS A 63 9.57 2.95 -4.03
N TYR A 64 10.70 3.67 -4.12
CA TYR A 64 10.76 5.06 -3.65
C TYR A 64 10.09 6.07 -4.60
N ILE A 65 9.96 5.72 -5.88
CA ILE A 65 9.29 6.56 -6.90
C ILE A 65 7.79 6.19 -7.01
N ASP A 66 7.40 5.05 -6.45
CA ASP A 66 6.04 4.53 -6.50
C ASP A 66 5.06 5.40 -5.70
N TYR A 67 4.35 6.28 -6.40
CA TYR A 67 3.32 7.11 -5.80
C TYR A 67 2.11 6.27 -5.32
N GLN A 68 1.85 5.11 -5.95
CA GLN A 68 0.74 4.22 -5.56
C GLN A 68 1.02 3.63 -4.18
N ALA A 69 2.27 3.24 -3.89
CA ALA A 69 2.66 2.68 -2.59
C ALA A 69 2.39 3.67 -1.45
N TYR A 70 2.74 4.95 -1.63
CA TYR A 70 2.49 5.98 -0.62
C TYR A 70 1.00 6.27 -0.41
N VAL A 71 0.22 6.32 -1.50
CA VAL A 71 -1.23 6.52 -1.43
C VAL A 71 -1.90 5.32 -0.75
N PHE A 72 -1.49 4.10 -1.09
CA PHE A 72 -2.01 2.87 -0.52
C PHE A 72 -1.70 2.76 0.97
N GLN A 73 -0.46 3.07 1.38
CA GLN A 73 -0.09 3.19 2.79
C GLN A 73 -0.93 4.25 3.52
N GLY A 74 -1.11 5.43 2.92
CA GLY A 74 -1.94 6.50 3.48
C GLY A 74 -3.42 6.11 3.65
N MET A 75 -3.98 5.39 2.68
CA MET A 75 -5.34 4.84 2.76
C MET A 75 -5.46 3.76 3.84
N MET A 76 -4.47 2.87 3.94
CA MET A 76 -4.45 1.82 4.95
C MET A 76 -4.35 2.40 6.36
N VAL A 77 -3.47 3.37 6.63
CA VAL A 77 -3.40 4.02 7.95
C VAL A 77 -4.70 4.76 8.28
N ASN A 78 -5.29 5.47 7.31
CA ASN A 78 -6.55 6.19 7.52
C ASN A 78 -7.73 5.22 7.77
N LYS A 79 -7.71 4.01 7.21
CA LYS A 79 -8.82 3.05 7.35
C LYS A 79 -8.63 2.09 8.51
N LEU A 80 -7.42 1.58 8.72
CA LEU A 80 -7.01 0.60 9.74
C LEU A 80 -6.59 1.25 11.07
N GLY A 81 -6.99 2.49 11.33
CA GLY A 81 -6.78 3.12 12.64
C GLY A 81 -7.76 2.66 13.73
N GLY A 82 -8.74 1.81 13.40
CA GLY A 82 -9.77 1.35 14.33
C GLY A 82 -9.61 -0.11 14.76
N ASP A 83 -10.44 -0.53 15.70
CA ASP A 83 -10.51 -1.92 16.18
C ASP A 83 -11.52 -2.73 15.37
N TYR A 84 -11.17 -3.97 15.06
CA TYR A 84 -11.95 -4.88 14.22
C TYR A 84 -12.35 -6.13 15.00
N ALA A 85 -13.64 -6.46 14.99
CA ALA A 85 -14.12 -7.70 15.57
C ALA A 85 -13.67 -8.91 14.74
N CYS A 86 -13.21 -9.94 15.43
CA CYS A 86 -12.76 -11.19 14.85
C CYS A 86 -13.93 -12.17 14.65
N ALA A 87 -13.89 -13.00 13.61
CA ALA A 87 -14.92 -14.00 13.37
C ALA A 87 -14.75 -15.19 14.34
N THR A 88 -15.84 -15.62 14.96
CA THR A 88 -15.86 -16.80 15.85
C THR A 88 -15.75 -18.07 15.00
N ALA A 89 -14.77 -18.94 15.27
CA ALA A 89 -14.71 -20.24 14.63
C ALA A 89 -15.76 -21.19 15.25
N ALA A 90 -16.19 -22.21 14.48
CA ALA A 90 -17.27 -23.12 14.85
C ALA A 90 -17.05 -23.93 16.14
N ASP A 91 -15.81 -23.98 16.67
CA ASP A 91 -15.42 -24.65 17.91
C ASP A 91 -15.40 -23.73 19.16
N GLY A 92 -15.92 -22.49 19.06
CA GLY A 92 -15.88 -21.53 20.16
C GLY A 92 -14.48 -20.99 20.48
N GLN A 93 -13.52 -21.20 19.56
CA GLN A 93 -12.18 -20.63 19.60
C GLN A 93 -12.11 -19.44 18.62
N TYR A 94 -11.49 -18.34 19.04
CA TYR A 94 -11.28 -17.17 18.18
C TYR A 94 -10.04 -17.40 17.31
N GLN A 95 -10.22 -17.42 15.99
CA GLN A 95 -9.13 -17.56 15.02
C GLN A 95 -9.00 -16.27 14.24
N CYS A 96 -8.17 -15.36 14.74
CA CYS A 96 -7.84 -14.14 14.03
C CYS A 96 -6.70 -14.38 13.03
N MET A 97 -6.89 -13.92 11.79
CA MET A 97 -5.90 -14.06 10.72
C MET A 97 -4.58 -13.32 11.02
N TYR A 98 -4.65 -12.30 11.88
CA TYR A 98 -3.50 -11.52 12.32
C TYR A 98 -3.34 -11.64 13.84
N PRO A 99 -2.13 -11.93 14.34
CA PRO A 99 -1.88 -11.97 15.77
C PRO A 99 -1.94 -10.55 16.36
N SER A 100 -2.84 -10.33 17.32
CA SER A 100 -2.99 -9.06 18.05
C SER A 100 -2.87 -9.29 19.56
N ASP A 101 -2.48 -8.25 20.30
CA ASP A 101 -2.41 -8.28 21.77
C ASP A 101 -3.82 -8.38 22.42
N MET A 102 -4.88 -8.05 21.65
CA MET A 102 -6.30 -8.09 22.04
C MET A 102 -7.05 -9.34 21.56
N ASN A 103 -6.32 -10.40 21.16
CA ASN A 103 -6.92 -11.67 20.73
C ASN A 103 -7.76 -12.37 21.85
N ALA A 104 -7.60 -11.93 23.12
CA ALA A 104 -8.41 -12.36 24.25
C ALA A 104 -9.77 -11.65 24.36
N GLU A 105 -9.96 -10.52 23.67
CA GLU A 105 -11.18 -9.68 23.70
C GLU A 105 -11.95 -9.71 22.37
N GLU A 106 -11.71 -10.73 21.54
CA GLU A 106 -12.34 -10.92 20.22
C GLU A 106 -12.06 -9.77 19.22
N MET A 107 -11.06 -8.93 19.50
CA MET A 107 -10.77 -7.72 18.74
C MET A 107 -9.32 -7.70 18.22
N ILE A 108 -9.17 -7.25 16.98
CA ILE A 108 -7.91 -7.05 16.29
C ILE A 108 -7.70 -5.54 16.16
N ARG A 109 -6.60 -5.04 16.69
CA ARG A 109 -6.20 -3.64 16.48
C ARG A 109 -5.77 -3.48 15.02
N GLY A 110 -6.33 -2.52 14.30
CA GLY A 110 -5.93 -2.27 12.91
C GLY A 110 -4.45 -1.89 12.76
N THR A 111 -3.81 -1.40 13.83
CA THR A 111 -2.35 -1.19 13.90
C THR A 111 -1.55 -2.49 13.81
N ASP A 112 -2.08 -3.62 14.27
CA ASP A 112 -1.39 -4.91 14.17
C ASP A 112 -1.44 -5.47 12.74
N VAL A 113 -2.49 -5.14 12.00
CA VAL A 113 -2.57 -5.39 10.56
C VAL A 113 -1.52 -4.56 9.81
N LEU A 114 -1.36 -3.27 10.19
CA LEU A 114 -0.36 -2.38 9.60
C LEU A 114 1.09 -2.85 9.88
N LYS A 115 1.35 -3.45 11.05
CA LYS A 115 2.65 -4.07 11.38
C LYS A 115 3.02 -5.23 10.46
N VAL A 116 2.05 -6.03 10.02
CA VAL A 116 2.30 -7.12 9.04
C VAL A 116 2.76 -6.56 7.70
N PHE A 117 2.21 -5.41 7.30
CA PHE A 117 2.64 -4.70 6.09
C PHE A 117 3.90 -3.83 6.30
N LYS A 118 4.52 -3.87 7.48
CA LYS A 118 5.71 -3.04 7.84
C LYS A 118 5.48 -1.54 7.62
N ILE A 119 4.25 -1.09 7.82
CA ILE A 119 3.88 0.32 7.71
C ILE A 119 4.02 0.92 9.09
N ASP A 120 5.10 1.68 9.27
CA ASP A 120 5.39 2.37 10.53
C ASP A 120 4.43 3.54 10.71
N THR A 121 3.44 3.36 11.58
CA THR A 121 2.45 4.40 11.89
C THR A 121 3.00 5.47 12.83
N GLY A 122 4.24 5.37 13.33
CA GLY A 122 4.85 6.33 14.28
C GLY A 122 4.16 6.42 15.64
N ILE A 123 3.01 5.76 15.81
CA ILE A 123 2.34 5.49 17.08
C ILE A 123 2.90 4.19 17.64
N GLU A 124 4.05 4.32 18.29
CA GLU A 124 4.59 3.33 19.21
C GLU A 124 3.67 3.34 20.44
N ASN A 125 2.67 2.45 20.47
CA ASN A 125 1.87 2.25 21.68
C ASN A 125 2.75 1.55 22.72
N THR A 126 3.15 2.33 23.74
CA THR A 126 3.48 1.84 25.08
C THR A 126 2.37 0.95 25.64
#